data_AF-A0A2D3W9K7-F1
#
_entry.id   AF-A0A2D3W9K7-F1
#
_cell.length_a   1.000
_cell.length_b   1.000
_cell.length_c   1.000
_cell.angle_alpha   90.00
_cell.angle_beta   90.00
_cell.angle_gamma   90.00
#
_symmetry.space_group_name_H-M   'P 1'
#
loop_
_entity.id
_entity.type
_entity.pdbx_description
1 polymer ?
#
loop_
_entity_poly.entity_id
_entity_poly.type
_entity_poly.pdbx_seq_one_letter_code
_entity_poly.pdbx_strand_id
1 'polypeptide(L)'
;MQNRPTEDQIRTQFVTSLMNYFKIDEDVFLRSHIDELIRPIGSTRYSSFLNRLSSREMPYKTAFEKIALIAEEFENETLSPIDHEAQERAENLYRLMYDIRRDVSLVRDGEKSALERFEAIRFTSIKHANKEKPLLDETDINVVKIVTKRWIYDYVSLDRSLFEARVIHEYRNEILRREREKNNVLAAPLKAKLLRSVKEK
;
A
#
# COMPACT_ATOMS: atom_id res chain seq x y z
N MET A 1 -40.66 7.58 -12.40
CA MET A 1 -39.28 7.70 -11.86
C MET A 1 -38.60 6.37 -12.09
N GLN A 2 -37.58 6.32 -12.97
CA GLN A 2 -36.79 5.10 -13.14
C GLN A 2 -35.91 4.92 -11.91
N ASN A 3 -36.15 3.86 -11.14
CA ASN A 3 -35.26 3.41 -10.07
C ASN A 3 -33.94 2.99 -10.72
N ARG A 4 -32.97 3.90 -10.76
CA ARG A 4 -31.59 3.55 -11.13
C ARG A 4 -31.05 2.57 -10.09
N PRO A 5 -30.46 1.44 -10.50
CA PRO A 5 -29.86 0.50 -9.57
C PRO A 5 -28.82 1.21 -8.69
N THR A 6 -28.77 0.86 -7.41
CA THR A 6 -27.70 1.33 -6.53
C THR A 6 -26.38 0.65 -6.90
N GLU A 7 -25.26 1.26 -6.50
CA GLU A 7 -23.93 0.68 -6.74
C GLU A 7 -23.79 -0.73 -6.14
N ASP A 8 -24.36 -0.96 -4.95
CA ASP A 8 -24.40 -2.28 -4.31
C ASP A 8 -25.24 -3.30 -5.09
N GLN A 9 -26.34 -2.88 -5.71
CA GLN A 9 -27.15 -3.74 -6.58
C GLN A 9 -26.38 -4.12 -7.85
N ILE A 10 -25.65 -3.17 -8.45
CA ILE A 10 -24.83 -3.41 -9.63
C ILE A 10 -23.66 -4.36 -9.29
N ARG A 11 -22.97 -4.13 -8.16
CA ARG A 11 -21.90 -5.00 -7.67
C ARG A 11 -22.39 -6.42 -7.40
N THR A 12 -23.55 -6.55 -6.74
CA THR A 12 -24.19 -7.85 -6.50
C THR A 12 -24.46 -8.62 -7.80
N GLN A 13 -25.00 -7.96 -8.82
CA GLN A 13 -25.24 -8.56 -10.14
C GLN A 13 -23.92 -8.93 -10.83
N PHE A 14 -22.89 -8.13 -10.66
CA PHE A 14 -21.58 -8.38 -11.21
C PHE A 14 -20.88 -9.60 -10.57
N VAL A 15 -20.90 -9.74 -9.24
CA VAL A 15 -20.42 -10.95 -8.54
C VAL A 15 -21.15 -12.19 -9.05
N THR A 16 -22.48 -12.11 -9.17
CA THR A 16 -23.31 -13.20 -9.70
C THR A 16 -22.90 -13.58 -11.12
N SER A 17 -22.58 -12.59 -11.96
CA SER A 17 -22.10 -12.82 -13.33
C SER A 17 -20.73 -13.52 -13.36
N LEU A 18 -19.82 -13.16 -12.45
CA LEU A 18 -18.52 -13.82 -12.31
C LEU A 18 -18.67 -15.27 -11.84
N MET A 19 -19.50 -15.53 -10.82
CA MET A 19 -19.78 -16.89 -10.35
C MET A 19 -20.34 -17.77 -11.47
N ASN A 20 -21.30 -17.25 -12.23
CA ASN A 20 -21.88 -17.95 -13.38
C ASN A 20 -20.87 -18.20 -14.50
N TYR A 21 -20.03 -17.21 -14.83
CA TYR A 21 -19.00 -17.34 -15.86
C TYR A 21 -18.02 -18.48 -15.54
N PHE A 22 -17.63 -18.60 -14.27
CA PHE A 22 -16.71 -19.64 -13.81
C PHE A 22 -17.37 -20.94 -13.37
N LYS A 23 -18.71 -21.03 -13.45
CA LYS A 23 -19.50 -22.18 -12.97
C LYS A 23 -19.18 -22.52 -11.50
N ILE A 24 -19.04 -21.50 -10.67
CA ILE A 24 -18.87 -21.64 -9.23
C ILE A 24 -20.25 -21.87 -8.64
N ASP A 25 -20.46 -23.01 -7.98
CA ASP A 25 -21.71 -23.29 -7.26
C ASP A 25 -21.99 -22.19 -6.23
N GLU A 26 -23.27 -21.95 -5.94
CA GLU A 26 -23.70 -20.88 -5.02
C GLU A 26 -23.26 -21.14 -3.57
N ASP A 27 -22.00 -20.83 -3.29
CA ASP A 27 -21.39 -20.83 -1.96
C ASP A 27 -21.32 -19.39 -1.43
N VAL A 28 -21.89 -19.18 -0.24
CA VAL A 28 -21.96 -17.87 0.41
C VAL A 28 -20.57 -17.30 0.73
N PHE A 29 -19.62 -18.15 1.13
CA PHE A 29 -18.24 -17.73 1.42
C PHE A 29 -17.51 -17.34 0.14
N LEU A 30 -17.64 -18.12 -0.93
CA LEU A 30 -17.01 -17.80 -2.22
C LEU A 30 -17.57 -16.51 -2.82
N ARG A 31 -18.88 -16.30 -2.70
CA ARG A 31 -19.54 -15.06 -3.10
C ARG A 31 -19.01 -13.86 -2.33
N SER A 32 -18.89 -13.99 -1.00
CA SER A 32 -18.33 -12.94 -0.14
C SER A 32 -16.89 -12.63 -0.53
N HIS A 33 -16.08 -13.65 -0.78
CA HIS A 33 -14.68 -13.49 -1.16
C HIS A 33 -14.53 -12.77 -2.51
N ILE A 34 -15.34 -13.11 -3.51
CA ILE A 34 -15.35 -12.39 -4.79
C ILE A 34 -15.80 -10.95 -4.59
N ASP A 35 -16.87 -10.69 -3.82
CA ASP A 35 -17.34 -9.34 -3.52
C ASP A 35 -16.23 -8.49 -2.89
N GLU A 36 -15.46 -9.05 -1.95
CA GLU A 36 -14.31 -8.37 -1.33
C GLU A 36 -13.23 -8.01 -2.35
N LEU A 37 -12.84 -8.95 -3.23
CA LEU A 37 -11.83 -8.72 -4.26
C LEU A 37 -12.22 -7.58 -5.21
N ILE A 38 -13.49 -7.49 -5.60
CA ILE A 38 -13.94 -6.48 -6.57
C ILE A 38 -14.44 -5.19 -5.92
N ARG A 39 -14.56 -5.14 -4.58
CA ARG A 39 -15.09 -3.99 -3.84
C ARG A 39 -14.38 -2.67 -4.12
N PRO A 40 -13.04 -2.62 -4.28
CA PRO A 40 -12.34 -1.38 -4.62
C PRO A 40 -12.64 -0.87 -6.04
N ILE A 41 -13.25 -1.69 -6.89
CA ILE A 41 -13.48 -1.40 -8.31
C ILE A 41 -14.86 -0.75 -8.48
N GLY A 42 -14.87 0.53 -8.88
CA GLY A 42 -16.10 1.24 -9.20
C GLY A 42 -16.90 0.58 -10.33
N SER A 43 -18.23 0.62 -10.24
CA SER A 43 -19.13 -0.11 -11.17
C SER A 43 -18.96 0.28 -12.64
N THR A 44 -18.48 1.50 -12.92
CA THR A 44 -18.17 1.99 -14.27
C THR A 44 -17.05 1.21 -14.96
N ARG A 45 -16.24 0.45 -14.20
CA ARG A 45 -15.07 -0.29 -14.68
C ARG A 45 -15.34 -1.79 -14.89
N TYR A 46 -16.51 -2.31 -14.50
CA TYR A 46 -16.84 -3.73 -14.61
C TYR A 46 -16.83 -4.26 -16.06
N SER A 47 -17.20 -3.45 -17.04
CA SER A 47 -17.08 -3.82 -18.45
C SER A 47 -15.62 -4.05 -18.86
N SER A 48 -14.71 -3.19 -18.42
CA SER A 48 -13.27 -3.35 -18.65
C SER A 48 -12.72 -4.60 -17.95
N PHE A 49 -13.20 -4.89 -16.73
CA PHE A 49 -12.86 -6.11 -16.00
C PHE A 49 -13.22 -7.35 -16.82
N LEU A 50 -14.46 -7.44 -17.32
CA LEU A 50 -14.91 -8.57 -18.14
C LEU A 50 -14.11 -8.69 -19.45
N ASN A 51 -13.77 -7.57 -20.09
CA ASN A 51 -12.94 -7.59 -21.29
C ASN A 51 -11.55 -8.18 -21.04
N ARG A 52 -10.91 -7.86 -19.90
CA ARG A 52 -9.63 -8.48 -19.50
C ARG A 52 -9.80 -9.96 -19.16
N LEU A 53 -10.94 -10.30 -18.54
CA LEU A 53 -11.31 -11.68 -18.24
C LEU A 53 -11.40 -12.54 -19.52
N SER A 54 -12.02 -12.00 -20.57
CA SER A 54 -12.27 -12.72 -21.82
C SER A 54 -11.10 -12.73 -22.82
N SER A 55 -10.24 -11.70 -22.80
CA SER A 55 -9.19 -11.50 -23.82
C SER A 55 -7.85 -12.16 -23.49
N ARG A 56 -7.61 -12.52 -22.23
CA ARG A 56 -6.32 -13.05 -21.80
C ARG A 56 -6.33 -14.58 -21.67
N GLU A 57 -5.58 -15.22 -22.56
CA GLU A 57 -5.03 -16.55 -22.33
C GLU A 57 -3.90 -16.41 -21.32
N MET A 58 -4.21 -16.69 -20.05
CA MET A 58 -3.21 -16.75 -18.99
C MET A 58 -3.29 -18.11 -18.31
N PRO A 59 -2.15 -18.69 -17.90
CA PRO A 59 -2.11 -20.00 -17.26
C PRO A 59 -2.50 -19.88 -15.78
N TYR A 60 -3.79 -19.73 -15.50
CA TYR A 60 -4.31 -19.72 -14.13
C TYR A 60 -4.77 -21.11 -13.73
N LYS A 61 -4.52 -21.48 -12.45
CA LYS A 61 -4.94 -22.76 -11.91
C LYS A 61 -6.41 -22.73 -11.48
N THR A 62 -6.93 -21.55 -11.11
CA THR A 62 -8.32 -21.39 -10.65
C THR A 62 -9.00 -20.11 -11.15
N ALA A 63 -10.33 -20.12 -11.12
CA ALA A 63 -11.18 -18.96 -11.36
C ALA A 63 -10.85 -17.77 -10.44
N PHE A 64 -10.56 -18.04 -9.17
CA PHE A 64 -10.26 -17.03 -8.16
C PHE A 64 -8.94 -16.33 -8.40
N GLU A 65 -7.89 -17.07 -8.76
CA GLU A 65 -6.60 -16.48 -9.13
C GLU A 65 -6.76 -15.48 -10.28
N LYS A 66 -7.59 -15.83 -11.27
CA LYS A 66 -7.88 -14.95 -12.41
C LYS A 66 -8.64 -13.68 -11.99
N ILE A 67 -9.64 -13.81 -11.12
CA ILE A 67 -10.39 -12.65 -10.59
C ILE A 67 -9.48 -11.75 -9.75
N ALA A 68 -8.71 -12.34 -8.84
CA ALA A 68 -7.82 -11.61 -7.92
C ALA A 68 -6.75 -10.82 -8.69
N LEU A 69 -6.10 -11.43 -9.68
CA LEU A 69 -5.07 -10.76 -10.47
C LEU A 69 -5.63 -9.59 -11.29
N ILE A 70 -6.80 -9.77 -11.91
CA ILE A 70 -7.43 -8.65 -12.62
C ILE A 70 -7.84 -7.58 -11.60
N ALA A 71 -8.41 -7.95 -10.46
CA ALA A 71 -8.79 -6.98 -9.43
C ALA A 71 -7.59 -6.15 -8.92
N GLU A 72 -6.45 -6.80 -8.69
CA GLU A 72 -5.18 -6.17 -8.32
C GLU A 72 -4.71 -5.17 -9.38
N GLU A 73 -4.87 -5.45 -10.68
CA GLU A 73 -4.57 -4.47 -11.73
C GLU A 73 -5.46 -3.24 -11.65
N PHE A 74 -6.76 -3.43 -11.40
CA PHE A 74 -7.68 -2.30 -11.27
C PHE A 74 -7.36 -1.46 -10.04
N GLU A 75 -7.01 -2.11 -8.93
CA GLU A 75 -6.53 -1.47 -7.71
C GLU A 75 -5.27 -0.64 -8.02
N ASN A 76 -4.25 -1.25 -8.62
CA ASN A 76 -3.00 -0.61 -9.03
C ASN A 76 -3.21 0.57 -9.98
N GLU A 77 -4.16 0.48 -10.90
CA GLU A 77 -4.52 1.59 -11.80
C GLU A 77 -5.28 2.73 -11.10
N THR A 78 -5.94 2.46 -9.98
CA THR A 78 -6.62 3.50 -9.18
C THR A 78 -5.74 4.14 -8.12
N LEU A 79 -4.63 3.51 -7.76
CA LEU A 79 -3.69 4.07 -6.79
C LEU A 79 -3.15 5.40 -7.30
N SER A 80 -3.17 6.41 -6.44
CA SER A 80 -2.51 7.68 -6.76
C SER A 80 -1.00 7.47 -6.81
N PRO A 81 -0.22 8.36 -7.45
CA PRO A 81 1.25 8.30 -7.40
C PRO A 81 1.80 8.26 -5.97
N ILE A 82 1.10 8.88 -5.02
CA ILE A 82 1.45 8.85 -3.59
C ILE A 82 1.24 7.46 -3.01
N ASP A 83 0.17 6.77 -3.40
CA ASP A 83 -0.12 5.44 -2.88
C ASP A 83 0.86 4.40 -3.43
N HIS A 84 1.24 4.52 -4.70
CA HIS A 84 2.32 3.72 -5.30
C HIS A 84 3.64 3.92 -4.58
N GLU A 85 4.06 5.18 -4.38
CA GLU A 85 5.31 5.47 -3.65
C GLU A 85 5.25 4.93 -2.21
N ALA A 86 4.11 5.06 -1.53
CA ALA A 86 3.94 4.56 -0.17
C ALA A 86 4.04 3.03 -0.08
N GLN A 87 3.44 2.30 -1.03
CA GLN A 87 3.53 0.84 -1.10
C GLN A 87 4.96 0.37 -1.37
N GLU A 88 5.63 0.94 -2.37
CA GLU A 88 7.01 0.58 -2.72
C GLU A 88 7.95 0.80 -1.52
N ARG A 89 7.82 1.95 -0.84
CA ARG A 89 8.64 2.26 0.34
C ARG A 89 8.34 1.34 1.52
N ALA A 90 7.06 1.03 1.78
CA ALA A 90 6.68 0.08 2.82
C ALA A 90 7.26 -1.32 2.56
N GLU A 91 7.22 -1.80 1.32
CA GLU A 91 7.80 -3.09 0.94
C GLU A 91 9.33 -3.09 1.13
N ASN A 92 10.01 -2.03 0.70
CA ASN A 92 11.45 -1.89 0.90
C ASN A 92 11.83 -1.88 2.40
N LEU A 93 11.06 -1.16 3.22
CA LEU A 93 11.28 -1.13 4.67
C LEU A 93 11.03 -2.50 5.30
N TYR A 94 9.97 -3.21 4.90
CA TYR A 94 9.68 -4.57 5.36
C TYR A 94 10.82 -5.55 5.03
N ARG A 95 11.32 -5.52 3.79
CA ARG A 95 12.46 -6.36 3.37
C ARG A 95 13.71 -6.06 4.19
N LEU A 96 14.00 -4.78 4.45
CA LEU A 96 15.10 -4.36 5.29
C LEU A 96 14.97 -4.92 6.72
N MET A 97 13.79 -4.82 7.33
CA MET A 97 13.54 -5.41 8.66
C MET A 97 13.75 -6.92 8.68
N TYR A 98 13.27 -7.60 7.63
CA TYR A 98 13.40 -9.04 7.51
C TYR A 98 14.87 -9.47 7.45
N ASP A 99 15.66 -8.86 6.57
CA ASP A 99 17.08 -9.18 6.45
C ASP A 99 17.83 -8.92 7.75
N ILE A 100 17.58 -7.78 8.39
CA ILE A 100 18.22 -7.44 9.67
C ILE A 100 17.83 -8.41 10.78
N ARG A 101 16.53 -8.74 10.92
CA ARG A 101 16.07 -9.69 11.93
C ARG A 101 16.69 -11.06 11.70
N ARG A 102 16.76 -11.52 10.45
CA ARG A 102 17.42 -12.77 10.07
C ARG A 102 18.87 -12.74 10.55
N ASP A 103 19.61 -11.70 10.19
CA ASP A 103 21.04 -11.58 10.52
C ASP A 103 21.28 -11.52 12.04
N VAL A 104 20.45 -10.78 12.79
CA VAL A 104 20.50 -10.76 14.26
C VAL A 104 20.24 -12.15 14.84
N SER A 105 19.27 -12.88 14.30
CA SER A 105 18.88 -14.21 14.80
C SER A 105 19.94 -15.28 14.53
N LEU A 106 20.77 -15.11 13.49
CA LEU A 106 21.86 -16.03 13.16
C LEU A 106 23.04 -15.94 14.13
N VAL A 107 23.24 -14.79 14.77
CA VAL A 107 24.31 -14.60 15.76
C VAL A 107 23.85 -15.15 17.11
N ARG A 108 24.63 -16.07 17.69
CA ARG A 108 24.41 -16.57 19.06
C ARG A 108 25.02 -15.58 20.07
N ASP A 109 24.20 -15.14 21.01
CA ASP A 109 24.59 -14.25 22.10
C ASP A 109 24.05 -14.84 23.41
N GLY A 110 24.92 -15.01 24.41
CA GLY A 110 24.57 -15.61 25.69
C GLY A 110 23.99 -14.62 26.71
N GLU A 111 24.09 -13.32 26.44
CA GLU A 111 23.68 -12.24 27.34
C GLU A 111 22.39 -11.55 26.89
N LYS A 112 22.11 -11.52 25.58
CA LYS A 112 20.94 -10.82 25.01
C LYS A 112 20.13 -11.67 24.04
N SER A 113 18.81 -11.61 24.17
CA SER A 113 17.89 -12.24 23.22
C SER A 113 17.99 -11.59 21.82
N ALA A 114 17.58 -12.33 20.79
CA ALA A 114 17.53 -11.80 19.43
C ALA A 114 16.60 -10.58 19.31
N LEU A 115 15.51 -10.52 20.09
CA LEU A 115 14.61 -9.38 20.12
C LEU A 115 15.28 -8.14 20.71
N GLU A 116 15.96 -8.27 21.85
CA GLU A 116 16.69 -7.15 22.48
C GLU A 116 17.79 -6.61 21.58
N ARG A 117 18.48 -7.50 20.85
CA ARG A 117 19.49 -7.10 19.87
C ARG A 117 18.88 -6.40 18.67
N PHE A 118 17.70 -6.84 18.22
CA PHE A 118 16.97 -6.20 17.13
C PHE A 118 16.44 -4.81 17.52
N GLU A 119 15.92 -4.66 18.74
CA GLU A 119 15.47 -3.37 19.29
C GLU A 119 16.60 -2.34 19.48
N ALA A 120 17.84 -2.81 19.66
CA ALA A 120 19.01 -1.94 19.83
C ALA A 120 19.47 -1.31 18.50
N ILE A 121 18.96 -1.77 17.35
CA ILE A 121 19.35 -1.27 16.04
C ILE A 121 18.78 0.12 15.78
N ARG A 122 19.66 1.05 15.42
CA ARG A 122 19.28 2.41 15.00
C ARG A 122 18.96 2.43 13.52
N PHE A 123 17.71 2.10 13.18
CA PHE A 123 17.26 2.01 11.79
C PHE A 123 17.50 3.28 10.97
N THR A 124 17.38 4.45 11.60
CA THR A 124 17.62 5.76 10.98
C THR A 124 19.08 6.02 10.55
N SER A 125 20.00 5.10 10.82
CA SER A 125 21.44 5.29 10.56
C SER A 125 22.09 4.09 9.85
N ILE A 126 21.28 3.18 9.32
CA ILE A 126 21.78 2.02 8.58
C ILE A 126 22.42 2.47 7.26
N LYS A 127 23.57 1.89 6.93
CA LYS A 127 24.32 2.11 5.69
C LYS A 127 24.62 0.76 5.03
N HIS A 128 24.68 0.70 3.71
CA HIS A 128 25.25 -0.48 3.04
C HIS A 128 26.75 -0.57 3.37
N ALA A 129 27.26 -1.80 3.50
CA ALA A 129 28.68 -2.07 3.79
C ALA A 129 29.65 -1.34 2.84
N ASN A 130 29.21 -1.00 1.62
CA ASN A 130 30.02 -0.36 0.58
C ASN A 130 29.43 0.95 0.02
N LYS A 131 28.49 1.62 0.72
CA LYS A 131 27.96 2.93 0.28
C LYS A 131 28.01 3.97 1.40
N GLU A 132 28.41 5.20 1.05
CA GLU A 132 28.39 6.33 1.99
C GLU A 132 26.98 6.84 2.31
N LYS A 133 26.03 6.66 1.37
CA LYS A 133 24.64 7.11 1.54
C LYS A 133 23.87 6.17 2.47
N PRO A 134 23.06 6.72 3.39
CA PRO A 134 22.18 5.93 4.24
C PRO A 134 21.17 5.13 3.41
N LEU A 135 20.77 3.99 3.94
CA LEU A 135 19.78 3.09 3.30
C LEU A 135 18.38 3.68 3.31
N LEU A 136 18.09 4.54 4.27
CA LEU A 136 16.82 5.23 4.46
C LEU A 136 17.02 6.71 4.16
N ASP A 137 16.13 7.31 3.37
CA ASP A 137 16.12 8.75 3.14
C ASP A 137 15.34 9.50 4.25
N GLU A 138 15.18 10.82 4.10
CA GLU A 138 14.49 11.64 5.10
C GLU A 138 13.02 11.22 5.31
N THR A 139 12.32 10.84 4.23
CA THR A 139 10.92 10.38 4.30
C THR A 139 10.84 9.09 5.11
N ASP A 140 11.72 8.13 4.82
CA ASP A 140 11.79 6.87 5.56
C ASP A 140 12.15 7.07 7.04
N ILE A 141 13.12 7.94 7.31
CA ILE A 141 13.54 8.28 8.68
C ILE A 141 12.39 8.88 9.48
N ASN A 142 11.60 9.77 8.88
CA ASN A 142 10.47 10.40 9.55
C ASN A 142 9.37 9.37 9.85
N VAL A 143 9.07 8.48 8.90
CA VAL A 143 8.13 7.37 9.13
C VAL A 143 8.62 6.46 10.27
N VAL A 144 9.87 6.01 10.24
CA VAL A 144 10.45 5.16 11.30
C VAL A 144 10.38 5.85 12.68
N LYS A 145 10.58 7.17 12.75
CA LYS A 145 10.42 7.94 13.99
C LYS A 145 8.97 7.96 14.46
N ILE A 146 8.00 8.14 13.56
CA ILE A 146 6.57 8.15 13.88
C ILE A 146 6.11 6.78 14.40
N VAL A 147 6.53 5.70 13.76
CA VAL A 147 6.17 4.34 14.20
C VAL A 147 7.01 3.84 15.39
N THR A 148 7.98 4.65 15.84
CA THR A 148 8.78 4.48 17.07
C THR A 148 9.46 3.12 17.20
N LYS A 149 9.32 2.43 18.34
CA LYS A 149 9.67 1.01 18.50
C LYS A 149 8.46 0.09 18.26
N ARG A 150 7.25 0.66 18.18
CA ARG A 150 6.01 -0.10 18.03
C ARG A 150 6.02 -0.95 16.76
N TRP A 151 6.57 -0.43 15.67
CA TRP A 151 6.70 -1.19 14.42
C TRP A 151 7.57 -2.45 14.53
N ILE A 152 8.56 -2.50 15.42
CA ILE A 152 9.36 -3.71 15.67
C ILE A 152 8.47 -4.80 16.26
N TYR A 153 7.62 -4.44 17.22
CA TYR A 153 6.65 -5.37 17.80
C TYR A 153 5.55 -5.72 16.81
N ASP A 154 5.01 -4.75 16.07
CA ASP A 154 4.01 -4.99 15.04
C ASP A 154 4.56 -5.96 13.98
N TYR A 155 5.82 -5.82 13.56
CA TYR A 155 6.49 -6.73 12.63
C TYR A 155 6.66 -8.16 13.18
N VAL A 156 6.89 -8.30 14.49
CA VAL A 156 7.07 -9.61 15.12
C VAL A 156 5.73 -10.28 15.47
N SER A 157 4.68 -9.49 15.72
CA SER A 157 3.41 -9.97 16.31
C SER A 157 2.19 -9.91 15.40
N LEU A 158 2.18 -9.05 14.38
CA LEU A 158 1.08 -8.96 13.42
C LEU A 158 1.34 -9.86 12.21
N ASP A 159 0.26 -10.22 11.51
CA ASP A 159 0.40 -10.69 10.14
C ASP A 159 0.97 -9.57 9.25
N ARG A 160 1.59 -9.99 8.15
CA ARG A 160 2.26 -9.09 7.20
C ARG A 160 1.32 -7.99 6.69
N SER A 161 0.07 -8.34 6.38
CA SER A 161 -0.92 -7.40 5.84
C SER A 161 -1.25 -6.25 6.80
N LEU A 162 -1.42 -6.54 8.09
CA LEU A 162 -1.71 -5.54 9.10
C LEU A 162 -0.51 -4.63 9.38
N PHE A 163 0.69 -5.20 9.37
CA PHE A 163 1.92 -4.42 9.46
C PHE A 163 2.05 -3.47 8.26
N GLU A 164 1.93 -4.00 7.04
CA GLU A 164 2.05 -3.22 5.81
C GLU A 164 0.99 -2.11 5.73
N ALA A 165 -0.26 -2.40 6.07
CA ALA A 165 -1.33 -1.40 6.07
C ALA A 165 -1.02 -0.19 6.98
N ARG A 166 -0.47 -0.43 8.18
CA ARG A 166 -0.07 0.65 9.09
C ARG A 166 1.11 1.45 8.54
N VAL A 167 2.14 0.77 8.04
CA VAL A 167 3.34 1.44 7.52
C VAL A 167 3.01 2.24 6.25
N ILE A 168 2.19 1.69 5.36
CA ILE A 168 1.68 2.39 4.16
C ILE A 168 0.91 3.66 4.57
N HIS A 169 0.08 3.61 5.62
CA HIS A 169 -0.64 4.78 6.10
C HIS A 169 0.31 5.90 6.51
N GLU A 170 1.36 5.59 7.28
CA GLU A 170 2.34 6.60 7.70
C GLU A 170 3.15 7.16 6.52
N TYR A 171 3.54 6.31 5.56
CA TYR A 171 4.19 6.76 4.33
C TYR A 171 3.30 7.70 3.52
N ARG A 172 2.02 7.38 3.34
CA ARG A 172 1.07 8.27 2.64
C ARG A 172 1.01 9.65 3.29
N ASN A 173 0.90 9.69 4.62
CA ASN A 173 0.84 10.94 5.37
C ASN A 173 2.12 11.77 5.23
N GLU A 174 3.29 11.12 5.32
CA GLU A 174 4.58 11.80 5.22
C GLU A 174 4.87 12.30 3.80
N ILE A 175 4.53 11.52 2.77
CA ILE A 175 4.64 11.95 1.37
C ILE A 175 3.72 13.16 1.12
N LEU A 176 2.48 13.13 1.61
CA LEU A 176 1.56 14.28 1.53
C LEU A 176 2.13 15.52 2.24
N ARG A 177 2.76 15.36 3.41
CA ARG A 177 3.43 16.46 4.13
C ARG A 177 4.56 17.04 3.27
N ARG A 178 5.44 16.18 2.74
CA ARG A 178 6.56 16.56 1.85
C ARG A 178 6.09 17.34 0.63
N GLU A 179 5.05 16.85 -0.05
CA GLU A 179 4.50 17.52 -1.24
C GLU A 179 3.86 18.88 -0.88
N ARG A 180 3.18 18.99 0.27
CA ARG A 180 2.65 20.28 0.76
C ARG A 180 3.76 21.28 1.06
N GLU A 181 4.85 20.86 1.68
CA GLU A 181 6.00 21.72 1.97
C GLU A 181 6.68 22.20 0.70
N LYS A 182 6.93 21.30 -0.24
CA LYS A 182 7.45 21.63 -1.57
C LYS A 182 6.58 22.67 -2.28
N ASN A 183 5.26 22.47 -2.28
CA ASN A 183 4.32 23.41 -2.90
C ASN A 183 4.27 24.76 -2.18
N ASN A 184 4.37 24.79 -0.84
CA ASN A 184 4.43 26.02 -0.07
C ASN A 184 5.70 26.83 -0.34
N VAL A 185 6.84 26.16 -0.48
CA VAL A 185 8.12 26.78 -0.85
C VAL A 185 8.05 27.38 -2.27
N LEU A 186 7.48 26.64 -3.23
CA LEU A 186 7.31 27.11 -4.61
C LEU A 186 6.30 28.26 -4.73
N ALA A 187 5.24 28.26 -3.91
CA ALA A 187 4.22 29.31 -3.90
C ALA A 187 4.64 30.57 -3.11
N ALA A 188 5.66 30.51 -2.26
CA ALA A 188 6.15 31.62 -1.45
C ALA A 188 6.50 32.88 -2.27
N PRO A 189 7.25 32.82 -3.39
CA PRO A 189 7.54 34.00 -4.21
C PRO A 189 6.29 34.59 -4.90
N LEU A 190 5.31 33.76 -5.27
CA LEU A 190 4.05 34.22 -5.87
C LEU A 190 3.17 34.93 -4.83
N LYS A 191 3.05 34.36 -3.62
CA LYS A 191 2.35 34.98 -2.49
C LYS A 191 3.02 36.31 -2.09
N ALA A 192 4.35 36.37 -2.08
CA ALA A 192 5.09 37.59 -1.78
C ALA A 192 4.87 38.70 -2.82
N LYS A 193 4.81 38.37 -4.12
CA LYS A 193 4.49 39.33 -5.19
C LYS A 193 3.04 39.86 -5.07
N LEU A 194 2.08 38.99 -4.80
CA LEU A 194 0.68 39.38 -4.60
C LEU A 194 0.52 40.32 -3.40
N LEU A 195 1.16 40.02 -2.27
CA LEU A 195 1.12 40.87 -1.07
C LEU A 195 1.76 42.25 -1.29
N ARG A 196 2.82 42.36 -2.11
CA ARG A 196 3.39 43.66 -2.50
C ARG A 196 2.43 44.46 -3.39
N SER A 197 1.80 43.82 -4.37
CA SER A 197 0.84 44.49 -5.27
C SER A 197 -0.42 45.01 -4.57
N VAL A 198 -0.80 44.42 -3.43
CA VAL A 198 -1.93 44.88 -2.60
C VAL A 198 -1.52 46.03 -1.66
N LYS A 199 -0.24 46.11 -1.27
CA LYS A 199 0.30 47.20 -0.42
C LYS A 199 0.64 48.48 -1.20
N GLU A 200 0.80 48.39 -2.52
CA GLU A 200 1.11 49.51 -3.41
C GLU A 200 -0.15 50.16 -4.03
N LYS A 201 -1.34 49.73 -3.61
CA LYS A 201 -2.62 50.42 -3.85
C LYS A 201 -3.10 51.10 -2.58
#